data_AF-A0A371JBM1-F1
#
_entry.id   AF-A0A371JBM1-F1
#
_cell.length_a   1.000
_cell.length_b   1.000
_cell.length_c   1.000
_cell.angle_alpha   90.00
_cell.angle_beta   90.00
_cell.angle_gamma   90.00
#
_symmetry.space_group_name_H-M   'P 1'
#
loop_
_entity.id
_entity.type
_entity.pdbx_description
1 polymer ?
#
loop_
_entity_poly.entity_id
_entity_poly.type
_entity_poly.pdbx_seq_one_letter_code
_entity_poly.pdbx_strand_id
1 'polypeptide(L)'
;MNNTKELELQWEIWLPSLHLDVEQLKRQDKAVCKDLTPIQIENSTGKFRGSKTDYMTSLSDCNCRDFAIRRKPCKHMYRLASELGIYKLKNVSSSNTVNLKKRIEEIMPIIESMTDDEQKEFKDIAYYCGNKGDSNGLILSDIELANKYLKLDLVQIVTDRKKIYTLTNYNDLRKLIHDKTIKLPRKKDELIDFIIHNYPDIDLPVNPNKVHIELHQSIEHLGYTIHKRLCKKFPKENPDYFWL
;
A
#
# COMPACT_ATOMS: atom_id res chain seq x y z
N MET A 1 29.92 -0.84 25.02
CA MET A 1 29.00 -1.72 25.78
C MET A 1 28.01 -0.97 26.68
N ASN A 2 27.96 0.38 26.69
CA ASN A 2 27.10 1.12 27.63
C ASN A 2 25.71 1.53 27.09
N ASN A 3 25.50 1.58 25.77
CA ASN A 3 24.27 2.14 25.19
C ASN A 3 23.03 1.22 25.36
N THR A 4 23.17 -0.09 25.13
CA THR A 4 22.02 -1.03 25.19
C THR A 4 21.41 -1.12 26.59
N LYS A 5 22.24 -1.14 27.64
CA LYS A 5 21.77 -1.20 29.03
C LYS A 5 21.02 0.07 29.45
N GLU A 6 21.43 1.21 28.94
CA GLU A 6 20.72 2.47 29.15
C GLU A 6 19.34 2.47 28.47
N LEU A 7 19.26 1.92 27.25
CA LEU A 7 18.00 1.76 26.54
C LEU A 7 17.05 0.77 27.24
N GLU A 8 17.58 -0.33 27.77
CA GLU A 8 16.81 -1.29 28.58
C GLU A 8 16.20 -0.62 29.81
N LEU A 9 16.98 0.16 30.56
CA LEU A 9 16.49 0.93 31.72
C LEU A 9 15.38 1.92 31.36
N GLN A 10 15.48 2.57 30.19
CA GLN A 10 14.41 3.46 29.71
C GLN A 10 13.13 2.71 29.37
N TRP A 11 13.21 1.43 28.97
CA TRP A 11 12.05 0.60 28.66
C TRP A 11 11.44 -0.07 29.89
N GLU A 12 12.26 -0.38 30.90
CA GLU A 12 11.84 -1.02 32.16
C GLU A 12 10.86 -0.18 33.01
N ILE A 13 10.68 1.11 32.68
CA ILE A 13 9.59 1.92 33.24
C ILE A 13 8.21 1.28 32.99
N TRP A 14 8.11 0.43 31.96
CA TRP A 14 6.93 -0.35 31.65
C TRP A 14 7.04 -1.72 32.30
N LEU A 15 6.19 -1.98 33.31
CA LEU A 15 6.17 -3.26 34.02
C LEU A 15 5.99 -4.44 33.05
N PRO A 16 6.73 -5.55 33.21
CA PRO A 16 6.61 -6.70 32.30
C PRO A 16 5.19 -7.25 32.13
N SER A 17 4.38 -7.21 33.20
CA SER A 17 2.97 -7.65 33.16
C SER A 17 2.09 -6.78 32.24
N LEU A 18 2.41 -5.50 32.08
CA LEU A 18 1.69 -4.58 31.19
C LEU A 18 1.71 -5.09 29.75
N HIS A 19 2.81 -5.69 29.31
CA HIS A 19 2.97 -6.19 27.94
C HIS A 19 2.10 -7.43 27.65
N LEU A 20 1.55 -8.06 28.69
CA LEU A 20 0.65 -9.20 28.58
C LEU A 20 -0.83 -8.79 28.52
N ASP A 21 -1.16 -7.52 28.80
CA ASP A 21 -2.52 -6.99 28.66
C ASP A 21 -3.03 -7.22 27.22
N VAL A 22 -4.28 -7.68 27.07
CA VAL A 22 -4.91 -7.92 25.75
C VAL A 22 -4.83 -6.69 24.84
N GLU A 23 -5.03 -5.51 25.41
CA GLU A 23 -4.92 -4.26 24.67
C GLU A 23 -3.49 -3.94 24.24
N GLN A 24 -2.48 -4.40 24.98
CA GLN A 24 -1.07 -4.22 24.61
C GLN A 24 -0.60 -5.23 23.57
N LEU A 25 -1.10 -6.47 23.64
CA LEU A 25 -0.87 -7.46 22.59
C LEU A 25 -1.37 -6.96 21.23
N LYS A 26 -2.58 -6.40 21.16
CA LYS A 26 -3.10 -5.77 19.92
C LYS A 26 -2.21 -4.65 19.38
N ARG A 27 -1.47 -3.94 20.23
CA ARG A 27 -0.55 -2.85 19.83
C ARG A 27 0.78 -3.40 19.35
N GLN A 28 1.26 -4.47 19.96
CA GLN A 28 2.41 -5.23 19.50
C GLN A 28 2.14 -5.81 18.11
N ASP A 29 0.97 -6.41 17.88
CA ASP A 29 0.59 -6.94 16.56
C ASP A 29 0.58 -5.83 15.50
N LYS A 30 0.07 -4.66 15.85
CA LYS A 30 0.09 -3.49 14.95
C LYS A 30 1.50 -2.98 14.69
N ALA A 31 2.40 -3.03 15.69
CA ALA A 31 3.77 -2.52 15.60
C ALA A 31 4.60 -3.23 14.52
N VAL A 32 4.26 -4.50 14.21
CA VAL A 32 4.91 -5.33 13.18
C VAL A 32 4.63 -4.82 11.76
N CYS A 33 3.58 -4.01 11.56
CA CYS A 33 3.21 -3.51 10.24
C CYS A 33 4.36 -2.75 9.55
N LYS A 34 4.59 -3.01 8.26
CA LYS A 34 5.61 -2.31 7.44
C LYS A 34 5.39 -0.79 7.40
N ASP A 35 4.13 -0.36 7.47
CA ASP A 35 3.76 1.07 7.55
C ASP A 35 4.24 1.77 8.82
N LEU A 36 4.73 1.02 9.80
CA LEU A 36 5.32 1.54 11.02
C LEU A 36 6.83 1.47 11.02
N THR A 37 7.50 1.20 9.89
CA THR A 37 8.95 1.41 9.85
C THR A 37 9.25 2.88 10.17
N PRO A 38 10.19 3.16 11.10
CA PRO A 38 10.63 4.52 11.35
C PRO A 38 11.27 5.12 10.10
N ILE A 39 11.03 6.41 9.90
CA ILE A 39 11.70 7.23 8.88
C ILE A 39 13.18 7.41 9.28
N GLN A 40 13.43 7.55 10.58
CA GLN A 40 14.75 7.84 11.15
C GLN A 40 14.78 7.39 12.61
N ILE A 41 15.94 6.94 13.07
CA ILE A 41 16.22 6.63 14.48
C ILE A 41 17.51 7.37 14.87
N GLU A 42 17.42 8.19 15.91
CA GLU A 42 18.55 8.93 16.48
C GLU A 42 18.42 8.97 18.00
N ASN A 43 19.51 8.68 18.74
CA ASN A 43 19.59 8.86 20.19
C ASN A 43 18.35 8.33 20.96
N SER A 44 17.98 7.06 20.76
CA SER A 44 16.82 6.42 21.45
C SER A 44 15.44 6.96 21.04
N THR A 45 15.38 7.82 20.04
CA THR A 45 14.17 8.43 19.51
C THR A 45 13.96 8.00 18.07
N GLY A 46 12.73 7.65 17.72
CA GLY A 46 12.30 7.32 16.37
C GLY A 46 11.30 8.32 15.83
N LYS A 47 11.45 8.68 14.56
CA LYS A 47 10.47 9.47 13.81
C LYS A 47 9.63 8.52 12.95
N PHE A 48 8.32 8.50 13.16
CA PHE A 48 7.39 7.63 12.43
C PHE A 48 6.47 8.45 11.53
N ARG A 49 6.17 7.94 10.34
CA ARG A 49 5.24 8.62 9.41
C ARG A 49 3.83 8.62 9.99
N GLY A 50 3.28 9.80 10.20
CA GLY A 50 1.85 9.98 10.50
C GLY A 50 1.09 10.58 9.32
N SER A 51 -0.24 10.50 9.39
CA SER A 51 -1.14 10.93 8.31
C SER A 51 -1.12 12.44 8.06
N LYS A 52 -0.98 13.24 9.12
CA LYS A 52 -0.87 14.71 9.03
C LYS A 52 0.51 15.20 9.43
N THR A 53 1.00 14.72 10.57
CA THR A 53 2.29 15.07 11.16
C THR A 53 3.03 13.81 11.54
N ASP A 54 4.36 13.87 11.59
CA ASP A 54 5.17 12.73 12.00
C ASP A 54 5.10 12.55 13.52
N TYR A 55 5.18 11.29 13.94
CA TYR A 55 5.21 10.96 15.35
C TYR A 55 6.65 10.90 15.84
N MET A 56 6.95 11.74 16.82
CA MET A 56 8.19 11.66 17.58
C MET A 56 7.95 10.70 18.75
N THR A 57 8.79 9.68 18.84
CA THR A 57 8.60 8.56 19.77
C THR A 57 9.92 8.25 20.43
N SER A 58 9.94 8.18 21.76
CA SER A 58 11.03 7.58 22.53
C SER A 58 10.54 6.29 23.17
N LEU A 59 11.40 5.66 23.98
CA LEU A 59 11.02 4.49 24.78
C LEU A 59 10.03 4.81 25.90
N SER A 60 9.90 6.09 26.27
CA SER A 60 9.08 6.55 27.40
C SER A 60 7.95 7.50 27.03
N ASP A 61 7.98 8.13 25.85
CA ASP A 61 6.98 9.09 25.41
C ASP A 61 6.67 8.95 23.90
N CYS A 62 5.48 9.37 23.51
CA CYS A 62 5.10 9.46 22.11
C CYS A 62 4.06 10.56 21.92
N ASN A 63 4.26 11.43 20.94
CA ASN A 63 3.31 12.51 20.63
C ASN A 63 2.01 12.03 19.93
N CYS A 64 1.80 10.71 19.81
CA CYS A 64 0.60 10.17 19.20
C CYS A 64 -0.61 10.19 20.15
N ARG A 65 -1.82 10.28 19.58
CA ARG A 65 -3.06 10.32 20.36
C ARG A 65 -3.27 9.10 21.27
N ASP A 66 -2.84 7.91 20.82
CA ASP A 66 -2.98 6.67 21.62
C ASP A 66 -2.21 6.77 22.94
N PHE A 67 -0.97 7.29 22.91
CA PHE A 67 -0.18 7.51 24.10
C PHE A 67 -0.72 8.66 24.94
N ALA A 68 -1.08 9.79 24.31
CA ALA A 68 -1.62 10.95 25.01
C ALA A 68 -2.84 10.61 25.90
N ILE A 69 -3.69 9.69 25.44
CA ILE A 69 -4.89 9.24 26.17
C ILE A 69 -4.55 8.16 27.20
N ARG A 70 -3.78 7.13 26.81
CA ARG A 70 -3.62 5.93 27.65
C ARG A 70 -2.45 6.01 28.63
N ARG A 71 -1.44 6.82 28.33
CA ARG A 71 -0.16 6.86 29.07
C ARG A 71 0.47 5.48 29.28
N LYS A 72 0.34 4.63 28.26
CA LYS A 72 0.92 3.29 28.18
C LYS A 72 1.58 3.13 26.80
N PRO A 73 2.52 2.18 26.61
CA PRO A 73 3.21 1.99 25.35
C PRO A 73 2.23 1.89 24.18
N CYS A 74 2.45 2.71 23.17
CA CYS A 74 1.70 2.64 21.92
C CYS A 74 2.45 1.76 20.91
N LYS A 75 1.82 1.50 19.76
CA LYS A 75 2.44 0.72 18.67
C LYS A 75 3.78 1.29 18.18
N HIS A 76 3.97 2.62 18.17
CA HIS A 76 5.22 3.25 17.74
C HIS A 76 6.36 2.92 18.71
N MET A 77 6.07 2.97 20.01
CA MET A 77 7.06 2.69 21.06
C MET A 77 7.51 1.23 21.03
N TYR A 78 6.57 0.29 20.87
CA TYR A 78 6.93 -1.13 20.66
C TYR A 78 7.77 -1.35 19.41
N ARG A 79 7.43 -0.66 18.31
CA ARG A 79 8.22 -0.76 17.08
C ARG A 79 9.62 -0.21 17.29
N LEU A 80 9.76 0.97 17.92
CA LEU A 80 11.05 1.56 18.24
C LEU A 80 11.90 0.65 19.14
N ALA A 81 11.33 0.12 20.21
CA ALA A 81 12.00 -0.81 21.11
C ALA A 81 12.49 -2.08 20.38
N SER A 82 11.73 -2.55 19.39
CA SER A 82 12.15 -3.66 18.53
C SER A 82 13.29 -3.29 17.58
N GLU A 83 13.25 -2.11 16.96
CA GLU A 83 14.33 -1.64 16.07
C GLU A 83 15.64 -1.39 16.85
N LEU A 84 15.53 -0.97 18.12
CA LEU A 84 16.66 -0.79 19.04
C LEU A 84 17.16 -2.11 19.67
N GLY A 85 16.50 -3.24 19.39
CA GLY A 85 16.91 -4.55 19.86
C GLY A 85 16.60 -4.87 21.33
N ILE A 86 15.84 -4.02 22.02
CA ILE A 86 15.52 -4.19 23.45
C ILE A 86 14.16 -4.87 23.71
N TYR A 87 13.30 -4.96 22.71
CA TYR A 87 12.00 -5.65 22.82
C TYR A 87 11.71 -6.52 21.59
N LYS A 88 11.47 -7.82 21.80
CA LYS A 88 11.22 -8.75 20.69
C LYS A 88 9.74 -8.82 20.32
N LEU A 89 9.38 -8.22 19.19
CA LEU A 89 8.07 -8.41 18.58
C LEU A 89 7.99 -9.75 17.82
N LYS A 90 6.82 -10.39 17.87
CA LYS A 90 6.56 -11.63 17.10
C LYS A 90 6.39 -11.27 15.63
N ASN A 91 7.00 -12.03 14.72
CA ASN A 91 6.82 -11.91 13.26
C ASN A 91 7.33 -10.61 12.60
N VAL A 92 8.28 -9.89 13.21
CA VAL A 92 8.96 -8.80 12.50
C VAL A 92 9.85 -9.40 11.44
N SER A 93 9.44 -9.27 10.17
CA SER A 93 10.34 -9.50 9.05
C SER A 93 11.49 -8.51 9.15
N SER A 94 12.73 -9.02 9.30
CA SER A 94 13.95 -8.22 9.16
C SER A 94 13.98 -7.64 7.77
N SER A 95 13.43 -6.45 7.60
CA SER A 95 13.31 -5.82 6.31
C SER A 95 13.72 -4.38 6.49
N ASN A 96 14.82 -4.01 5.82
CA ASN A 96 15.27 -2.64 5.61
C ASN A 96 14.23 -1.79 4.83
N THR A 97 12.95 -2.18 4.82
CA THR A 97 11.84 -1.52 4.15
C THR A 97 11.54 -0.21 4.85
N VAL A 98 12.03 0.86 4.24
CA VAL A 98 11.67 2.24 4.54
C VAL A 98 10.15 2.41 4.40
N ASN A 99 9.58 3.27 5.25
CA ASN A 99 8.20 3.70 5.08
C ASN A 99 8.06 4.56 3.82
N LEU A 100 7.42 4.01 2.78
CA LEU A 100 7.27 4.68 1.49
C LEU A 100 6.02 5.56 1.40
N LYS A 101 5.17 5.65 2.44
CA LYS A 101 3.89 6.37 2.31
C LYS A 101 4.11 7.88 2.17
N LYS A 102 3.74 8.40 1.00
CA LYS A 102 3.67 9.84 0.73
C LYS A 102 2.36 10.40 1.27
N ARG A 103 2.34 11.67 1.67
CA ARG A 103 1.13 12.41 2.05
C ARG A 103 0.46 13.03 0.84
N ILE A 104 -0.81 13.37 1.00
CA ILE A 104 -1.57 14.01 -0.06
C ILE A 104 -1.01 15.39 -0.43
N GLU A 105 -0.42 16.11 0.52
CA GLU A 105 0.26 17.40 0.31
C GLU A 105 1.55 17.27 -0.53
N GLU A 106 2.19 16.08 -0.53
CA GLU A 106 3.36 15.81 -1.37
C GLU A 106 2.95 15.44 -2.80
N ILE A 107 1.75 14.90 -2.98
CA ILE A 107 1.29 14.31 -4.26
C ILE A 107 0.42 15.26 -5.07
N MET A 108 -0.49 16.01 -4.44
CA MET A 108 -1.40 16.89 -5.17
C MET A 108 -0.68 17.96 -6.02
N PRO A 109 0.41 18.61 -5.56
CA PRO A 109 1.13 19.57 -6.40
C PRO A 109 1.70 18.93 -7.68
N ILE A 110 2.17 17.68 -7.60
CA ILE A 110 2.66 16.92 -8.76
C ILE A 110 1.51 16.72 -9.75
N ILE A 111 0.35 16.27 -9.26
CA ILE A 111 -0.83 16.05 -10.10
C ILE A 111 -1.32 17.37 -10.71
N GLU A 112 -1.35 18.44 -9.93
CA GLU A 112 -1.82 19.76 -10.36
C GLU A 112 -0.91 20.43 -11.39
N SER A 113 0.37 20.00 -11.47
CA SER A 113 1.31 20.44 -12.51
C SER A 113 1.09 19.80 -13.89
N MET A 114 0.28 18.72 -13.96
CA MET A 114 -0.08 18.06 -15.21
C MET A 114 -1.18 18.84 -15.96
N THR A 115 -1.44 18.50 -17.22
CA THR A 115 -2.55 19.14 -17.96
C THR A 115 -3.91 18.75 -17.37
N ASP A 116 -4.95 19.54 -17.61
CA ASP A 116 -6.29 19.23 -17.09
C ASP A 116 -6.83 17.88 -17.60
N ASP A 117 -6.52 17.51 -18.85
CA ASP A 117 -6.90 16.22 -19.41
C ASP A 117 -6.15 15.07 -18.74
N GLU A 118 -4.85 15.23 -18.47
CA GLU A 118 -4.07 14.26 -17.70
C GLU A 118 -4.56 14.12 -16.26
N GLN A 119 -5.05 15.20 -15.66
CA GLN A 119 -5.64 15.15 -14.33
C GLN A 119 -6.99 14.44 -14.34
N LYS A 120 -7.82 14.64 -15.38
CA LYS A 120 -9.09 13.92 -15.54
C LYS A 120 -8.87 12.43 -15.77
N GLU A 121 -7.89 12.05 -16.58
CA GLU A 121 -7.48 10.65 -16.76
C GLU A 121 -6.97 10.05 -15.44
N PHE A 122 -6.10 10.77 -14.74
CA PHE A 122 -5.58 10.29 -13.46
C PHE A 122 -6.66 10.18 -12.36
N LYS A 123 -7.70 11.03 -12.40
CA LYS A 123 -8.88 10.93 -11.52
C LYS A 123 -9.57 9.57 -11.66
N ASP A 124 -9.66 9.05 -12.88
CA ASP A 124 -10.29 7.75 -13.16
C ASP A 124 -9.38 6.61 -12.71
N ILE A 125 -8.07 6.70 -12.98
CA ILE A 125 -7.07 5.76 -12.42
C ILE A 125 -7.18 5.70 -10.89
N ALA A 126 -7.22 6.86 -10.22
CA ALA A 126 -7.31 6.96 -8.77
C ALA A 126 -8.62 6.36 -8.21
N TYR A 127 -9.72 6.46 -8.97
CA TYR A 127 -10.99 5.82 -8.63
C TYR A 127 -10.87 4.29 -8.69
N TYR A 128 -10.48 3.74 -9.85
CA TYR A 128 -10.44 2.31 -10.08
C TYR A 128 -9.36 1.60 -9.25
N CYS A 129 -8.21 2.25 -9.03
CA CYS A 129 -7.13 1.69 -8.23
C CYS A 129 -7.36 1.87 -6.73
N GLY A 130 -7.97 3.00 -6.32
CA GLY A 130 -8.27 3.31 -4.93
C GLY A 130 -9.48 2.55 -4.38
N ASN A 131 -10.43 2.17 -5.23
CA ASN A 131 -11.55 1.31 -4.91
C ASN A 131 -11.28 -0.10 -5.48
N LYS A 132 -10.57 -0.93 -4.71
CA LYS A 132 -10.12 -2.30 -5.08
C LYS A 132 -11.27 -3.32 -5.26
N GLY A 133 -12.41 -2.92 -5.80
CA GLY A 133 -13.52 -3.79 -6.17
C GLY A 133 -13.16 -4.71 -7.35
N ASP A 134 -14.04 -4.83 -8.33
CA ASP A 134 -13.88 -5.80 -9.44
C ASP A 134 -12.61 -5.62 -10.29
N SER A 135 -11.98 -4.43 -10.26
CA SER A 135 -10.73 -4.12 -10.94
C SER A 135 -9.47 -4.65 -10.22
N ASN A 136 -9.62 -5.18 -9.00
CA ASN A 136 -8.52 -5.56 -8.10
C ASN A 136 -7.41 -4.49 -7.97
N GLY A 137 -7.74 -3.24 -8.23
CA GLY A 137 -6.81 -2.12 -8.20
C GLY A 137 -5.94 -1.91 -9.46
N LEU A 138 -6.22 -2.56 -10.59
CA LEU A 138 -5.50 -2.34 -11.85
C LEU A 138 -6.38 -1.71 -12.92
N ILE A 139 -5.73 -1.03 -13.85
CA ILE A 139 -6.36 -0.46 -15.05
C ILE A 139 -5.46 -0.67 -16.27
N LEU A 140 -6.08 -0.87 -17.42
CA LEU A 140 -5.39 -0.91 -18.71
C LEU A 140 -5.28 0.52 -19.26
N SER A 141 -4.06 1.03 -19.37
CA SER A 141 -3.78 2.39 -19.85
C SER A 141 -2.94 2.38 -21.12
N ASP A 142 -2.93 3.51 -21.82
CA ASP A 142 -2.00 3.74 -22.92
C ASP A 142 -0.55 3.77 -22.42
N ILE A 143 0.38 3.16 -23.15
CA ILE A 143 1.77 3.05 -22.75
C ILE A 143 2.46 4.42 -22.62
N GLU A 144 2.12 5.40 -23.47
CA GLU A 144 2.73 6.74 -23.40
C GLU A 144 2.27 7.48 -22.15
N LEU A 145 0.97 7.43 -21.86
CA LEU A 145 0.37 8.04 -20.68
C LEU A 145 0.86 7.36 -19.39
N ALA A 146 0.90 6.02 -19.37
CA ALA A 146 1.43 5.25 -18.26
C ALA A 146 2.88 5.61 -17.97
N ASN A 147 3.73 5.75 -19.00
CA ASN A 147 5.11 6.16 -18.84
C ASN A 147 5.25 7.59 -18.28
N LYS A 148 4.32 8.50 -18.62
CA LYS A 148 4.29 9.84 -18.02
C LYS A 148 4.03 9.78 -16.52
N TYR A 149 3.01 9.04 -16.09
CA TYR A 149 2.67 8.90 -14.67
C TYR A 149 3.71 8.09 -13.89
N LEU A 150 4.37 7.11 -14.54
CA LEU A 150 5.46 6.33 -13.95
C LEU A 150 6.65 7.23 -13.57
N LYS A 151 7.04 8.16 -14.46
CA LYS A 151 8.11 9.14 -14.19
C LYS A 151 7.81 10.07 -13.01
N LEU A 152 6.54 10.20 -12.64
CA LEU A 152 6.07 11.05 -11.53
C LEU A 152 5.83 10.25 -10.23
N ASP A 153 6.19 8.96 -10.19
CA ASP A 153 5.89 8.03 -9.09
C ASP A 153 4.40 7.96 -8.72
N LEU A 154 3.51 8.19 -9.69
CA LEU A 154 2.06 8.12 -9.47
C LEU A 154 1.52 6.71 -9.68
N VAL A 155 2.10 5.98 -10.63
CA VAL A 155 1.69 4.61 -10.98
C VAL A 155 2.90 3.70 -11.08
N GLN A 156 2.65 2.40 -11.11
CA GLN A 156 3.63 1.37 -11.45
C GLN A 156 3.05 0.43 -12.52
N ILE A 157 3.91 -0.07 -13.40
CA ILE A 157 3.53 -1.08 -14.40
C ILE A 157 3.44 -2.44 -13.71
N VAL A 158 2.33 -3.14 -13.93
CA VAL A 158 2.12 -4.48 -13.40
C VAL A 158 2.54 -5.51 -14.44
N THR A 159 3.52 -6.34 -14.08
CA THR A 159 3.99 -7.48 -14.88
C THR A 159 3.58 -8.84 -14.29
N ASP A 160 2.98 -8.86 -13.10
CA ASP A 160 2.50 -10.08 -12.46
C ASP A 160 1.33 -10.67 -13.27
N ARG A 161 1.62 -11.74 -14.01
CA ARG A 161 0.63 -12.46 -14.85
C ARG A 161 -0.53 -13.01 -14.05
N LYS A 162 -0.31 -13.52 -12.83
CA LYS A 162 -1.39 -14.04 -11.98
C LYS A 162 -2.37 -12.94 -11.66
N LYS A 163 -1.86 -11.78 -11.26
CA LYS A 163 -2.65 -10.60 -10.96
C LYS A 163 -3.40 -10.08 -12.19
N ILE A 164 -2.74 -10.01 -13.35
CA ILE A 164 -3.38 -9.59 -14.61
C ILE A 164 -4.50 -10.57 -15.01
N TYR A 165 -4.26 -11.87 -14.95
CA TYR A 165 -5.21 -12.90 -15.38
C TYR A 165 -6.46 -12.94 -14.48
N THR A 166 -6.35 -12.47 -13.23
CA THR A 166 -7.54 -12.33 -12.36
C THR A 166 -8.59 -11.37 -12.92
N LEU A 167 -8.22 -10.44 -13.81
CA LEU A 167 -9.13 -9.47 -14.43
C LEU A 167 -9.73 -9.98 -15.74
N THR A 168 -9.08 -10.94 -16.39
CA THR A 168 -9.56 -11.51 -17.64
C THR A 168 -10.75 -12.41 -17.38
N ASN A 169 -11.76 -12.40 -18.27
CA ASN A 169 -12.86 -13.33 -18.11
C ASN A 169 -12.38 -14.78 -18.29
N TYR A 170 -13.09 -15.70 -17.66
CA TYR A 170 -12.72 -17.12 -17.63
C TYR A 170 -12.66 -17.76 -19.03
N ASN A 171 -13.53 -17.35 -19.95
CA ASN A 171 -13.58 -17.94 -21.29
C ASN A 171 -12.39 -17.52 -22.15
N ASP A 172 -11.93 -16.27 -22.03
CA ASP A 172 -10.78 -15.77 -22.77
C ASP A 172 -9.49 -16.42 -22.27
N LEU A 173 -9.36 -16.67 -20.95
CA LEU A 173 -8.26 -17.48 -20.42
C LEU A 173 -8.25 -18.90 -21.02
N ARG A 174 -9.42 -19.52 -21.21
CA ARG A 174 -9.50 -20.85 -21.85
C ARG A 174 -9.11 -20.81 -23.32
N LYS A 175 -9.44 -19.73 -24.04
CA LYS A 175 -9.10 -19.58 -25.46
C LYS A 175 -7.59 -19.48 -25.71
N LEU A 176 -6.80 -19.08 -24.71
CA LEU A 176 -5.34 -19.10 -24.79
C LEU A 176 -4.80 -20.50 -25.06
N ILE A 177 -5.50 -21.54 -24.60
CA ILE A 177 -5.11 -22.93 -24.81
C ILE A 177 -5.94 -23.51 -25.96
N HIS A 178 -5.32 -23.57 -27.14
CA HIS A 178 -5.96 -24.09 -28.35
C HIS A 178 -6.05 -25.62 -28.40
N ASP A 179 -5.29 -26.32 -27.56
CA ASP A 179 -5.30 -27.78 -27.50
C ASP A 179 -6.58 -28.31 -26.82
N LYS A 180 -7.47 -28.89 -27.65
CA LYS A 180 -8.75 -29.45 -27.20
C LYS A 180 -8.63 -30.79 -26.51
N THR A 181 -7.46 -31.44 -26.54
CA THR A 181 -7.23 -32.73 -25.87
C THR A 181 -7.00 -32.58 -24.37
N ILE A 182 -6.64 -31.38 -23.92
CA ILE A 182 -6.30 -31.09 -22.54
C ILE A 182 -7.54 -30.73 -21.72
N LYS A 183 -7.72 -31.43 -20.61
CA LYS A 183 -8.80 -31.16 -19.66
C LYS A 183 -8.42 -29.96 -18.77
N LEU A 184 -8.87 -28.78 -19.15
CA LEU A 184 -8.63 -27.55 -18.39
C LEU A 184 -9.43 -27.49 -17.08
N PRO A 185 -8.85 -26.91 -16.01
CA PRO A 185 -9.54 -26.66 -14.74
C PRO A 185 -10.86 -25.91 -14.89
N ARG A 186 -11.78 -26.13 -13.95
CA ARG A 186 -13.12 -25.50 -13.95
C ARG A 186 -13.19 -24.22 -13.11
N LYS A 187 -12.33 -24.09 -12.10
CA LYS A 187 -12.23 -22.86 -11.31
C LYS A 187 -11.22 -21.92 -11.96
N LYS A 188 -11.50 -20.62 -11.89
CA LYS A 188 -10.66 -19.59 -12.51
C LYS A 188 -9.25 -19.58 -11.91
N ASP A 189 -9.13 -19.61 -10.58
CA ASP A 189 -7.82 -19.57 -9.91
C ASP A 189 -6.97 -20.80 -10.26
N GLU A 190 -7.58 -21.99 -10.26
CA GLU A 190 -6.92 -23.24 -10.68
C GLU A 190 -6.50 -23.19 -12.16
N LEU A 191 -7.31 -22.56 -13.02
CA LEU A 191 -6.99 -22.36 -14.43
C LEU A 191 -5.81 -21.38 -14.60
N ILE A 192 -5.79 -20.28 -13.85
CA ILE A 192 -4.69 -19.31 -13.88
C ILE A 192 -3.37 -19.99 -13.46
N ASP A 193 -3.38 -20.73 -12.35
CA ASP A 193 -2.21 -21.46 -11.88
C ASP A 193 -1.75 -22.51 -12.89
N PHE A 194 -2.71 -23.21 -13.53
CA PHE A 194 -2.42 -24.16 -14.59
C PHE A 194 -1.77 -23.49 -15.82
N ILE A 195 -2.29 -22.35 -16.28
CA ILE A 195 -1.73 -21.62 -17.43
C ILE A 195 -0.31 -21.14 -17.12
N ILE A 196 -0.10 -20.51 -15.96
CA ILE A 196 1.21 -19.97 -15.57
C ILE A 196 2.26 -21.07 -15.48
N HIS A 197 1.90 -22.24 -14.97
CA HIS A 197 2.83 -23.34 -14.78
C HIS A 197 3.15 -24.11 -16.08
N ASN A 198 2.13 -24.39 -16.90
CA ASN A 198 2.27 -25.26 -18.07
C ASN A 198 2.54 -24.48 -19.36
N TYR A 199 2.23 -23.18 -19.39
CA TYR A 199 2.35 -22.30 -20.55
C TYR A 199 3.04 -20.98 -20.17
N PRO A 200 4.32 -21.03 -19.75
CA PRO A 200 5.05 -19.85 -19.31
C PRO A 200 5.20 -18.82 -20.43
N ASP A 201 5.19 -19.22 -21.71
CA ASP A 201 5.40 -18.32 -22.85
C ASP A 201 4.10 -17.76 -23.46
N ILE A 202 2.92 -18.18 -22.98
CA ILE A 202 1.63 -17.70 -23.50
C ILE A 202 1.19 -16.47 -22.71
N ASP A 203 1.16 -15.31 -23.34
CA ASP A 203 0.57 -14.11 -22.76
C ASP A 203 -0.84 -13.82 -23.28
N LEU A 204 -1.56 -12.99 -22.53
CA LEU A 204 -2.83 -12.46 -23.00
C LEU A 204 -2.59 -11.63 -24.26
N PRO A 205 -3.50 -11.69 -25.24
CA PRO A 205 -3.47 -10.80 -26.40
C PRO A 205 -3.83 -9.39 -25.95
N VAL A 206 -2.86 -8.67 -25.39
CA VAL A 206 -2.98 -7.26 -25.04
C VAL A 206 -2.49 -6.44 -26.23
N ASN A 207 -3.19 -5.34 -26.53
CA ASN A 207 -2.72 -4.38 -27.53
C ASN A 207 -1.29 -3.92 -27.14
N PRO A 208 -0.31 -3.96 -28.05
CA PRO A 208 1.08 -3.59 -27.74
C PRO A 208 1.24 -2.16 -27.21
N ASN A 209 0.28 -1.28 -27.49
CA ASN A 209 0.27 0.10 -26.99
C ASN A 209 -0.46 0.24 -25.63
N LYS A 210 -0.88 -0.86 -25.01
CA LYS A 210 -1.58 -0.86 -23.73
C LYS A 210 -0.80 -1.64 -22.67
N VAL A 211 -0.81 -1.10 -21.46
CA VAL A 211 -0.13 -1.71 -20.30
C VAL A 211 -1.03 -1.68 -19.09
N HIS A 212 -0.93 -2.73 -18.25
CA HIS A 212 -1.62 -2.74 -16.97
C HIS A 212 -0.82 -1.91 -15.97
N ILE A 213 -1.50 -0.98 -15.31
CA ILE A 213 -0.93 -0.14 -14.28
C ILE A 213 -1.77 -0.21 -13.01
N GLU A 214 -1.14 0.12 -11.90
CA GLU A 214 -1.79 0.39 -10.62
C GLU A 214 -1.17 1.63 -9.97
N LEU A 215 -1.80 2.16 -8.92
CA LEU A 215 -1.19 3.24 -8.14
C LEU A 215 0.12 2.76 -7.52
N HIS A 216 1.14 3.63 -7.55
CA HIS A 216 2.42 3.31 -6.92
C HIS A 216 2.22 3.01 -5.43
N GLN A 217 2.96 2.03 -4.90
CA GLN A 217 2.85 1.57 -3.50
C GLN A 217 2.94 2.70 -2.45
N SER A 218 3.63 3.80 -2.77
CA SER A 218 3.73 4.96 -1.88
C SER A 218 2.42 5.75 -1.74
N ILE A 219 1.50 5.63 -2.71
CA ILE A 219 0.28 6.44 -2.81
C ILE A 219 -1.00 5.62 -2.91
N GLU A 220 -0.96 4.29 -3.02
CA GLU A 220 -2.17 3.47 -3.15
C GLU A 220 -3.23 3.77 -2.08
N HIS A 221 -2.79 4.02 -0.85
CA HIS A 221 -3.65 4.36 0.29
C HIS A 221 -4.36 5.72 0.15
N LEU A 222 -3.93 6.57 -0.78
CA LEU A 222 -4.51 7.88 -1.08
C LEU A 222 -5.45 7.86 -2.28
N GLY A 223 -5.59 6.75 -3.01
CA GLY A 223 -6.33 6.70 -4.29
C GLY A 223 -7.70 7.36 -4.22
N TYR A 224 -8.53 6.98 -3.24
CA TYR A 224 -9.86 7.56 -3.06
C TYR A 224 -9.83 9.03 -2.61
N THR A 225 -8.83 9.45 -1.82
CA THR A 225 -8.65 10.85 -1.41
C THR A 225 -8.26 11.72 -2.61
N ILE A 226 -7.35 11.25 -3.45
CA ILE A 226 -6.94 11.91 -4.70
C ILE A 226 -8.16 12.06 -5.61
N HIS A 227 -8.88 10.97 -5.87
CA HIS A 227 -10.10 10.98 -6.67
C HIS A 227 -11.09 12.04 -6.17
N LYS A 228 -11.37 12.09 -4.86
CA LYS A 228 -12.27 13.11 -4.27
C LYS A 228 -11.78 14.54 -4.49
N ARG A 229 -10.47 14.82 -4.40
CA ARG A 229 -9.93 16.16 -4.66
C ARG A 229 -10.10 16.54 -6.12
N LEU A 230 -9.81 15.61 -7.03
CA LEU A 230 -9.96 15.83 -8.47
C LEU A 230 -11.43 15.97 -8.89
N CYS A 231 -12.38 15.24 -8.28
CA CYS A 231 -13.81 15.45 -8.51
C CYS A 231 -14.32 16.82 -8.06
N LYS A 232 -13.68 17.45 -7.05
CA LYS A 232 -14.00 18.84 -6.68
C LYS A 232 -13.47 19.85 -7.69
N LYS A 233 -12.30 19.58 -8.28
CA LYS A 233 -11.69 20.43 -9.31
C LYS A 233 -12.39 20.30 -10.66
N PHE A 234 -12.74 19.07 -11.03
CA PHE A 234 -13.44 18.71 -12.26
C PHE A 234 -14.78 18.05 -11.91
N PRO A 235 -15.77 18.83 -11.45
CA PRO A 235 -17.11 18.31 -11.21
C PRO A 235 -17.66 17.72 -12.52
N LYS A 236 -18.49 16.68 -12.42
CA LYS A 236 -19.23 16.20 -13.59
C LYS A 236 -20.09 17.36 -14.09
N GLU A 237 -20.02 17.65 -15.39
CA GLU A 237 -20.99 18.52 -16.02
C GLU A 237 -22.36 17.80 -15.95
N ASN A 238 -23.25 18.33 -15.10
CA ASN A 238 -24.64 17.93 -14.84
C ASN A 238 -24.91 16.69 -13.94
N PRO A 239 -25.54 16.85 -12.75
CA PRO A 239 -26.05 15.76 -11.92
C PRO A 239 -27.51 15.36 -12.20
N ASP A 240 -28.21 16.02 -13.12
CA ASP A 240 -29.63 15.75 -13.36
C ASP A 240 -29.86 14.80 -14.56
N TYR A 241 -30.82 13.88 -14.35
CA TYR A 241 -31.27 12.77 -15.20
C TYR A 241 -30.46 11.47 -15.09
N PHE A 242 -30.94 10.53 -14.26
CA PHE A 242 -31.35 9.16 -14.64
C PHE A 242 -31.87 8.41 -13.40
N TRP A 243 -33.08 8.80 -12.96
CA TRP A 243 -34.04 7.89 -12.32
C TRP A 243 -35.40 8.12 -13.00
N LEU A 244 -35.59 7.45 -14.13
CA LEU A 244 -36.88 7.03 -14.67
C LEU A 244 -36.71 5.63 -15.24
#